data_AF-A0A9D6EE61-F1
#
_entry.id   AF-A0A9D6EE61-F1
#
_cell.length_a   1.000
_cell.length_b   1.000
_cell.length_c   1.000
_cell.angle_alpha   90.00
_cell.angle_beta   90.00
_cell.angle_gamma   90.00
#
_symmetry.space_group_name_H-M   'P 1'
#
loop_
_entity.id
_entity.type
_entity.pdbx_description
1 polymer ?
#
loop_
_entity_poly.entity_id
_entity_poly.type
_entity_poly.pdbx_seq_one_letter_code
_entity_poly.pdbx_strand_id
1 'polypeptide(L)' 'DNGSKLVVDDSTTISIEGKESKLEDLKQGAKVKASYEEKDGKKVVTSIDVKK' A
#
# COMPACT_ATOMS: atom_id res chain seq x y z
N ASP A 1 -4.19 18.14 5.55
CA ASP A 1 -3.75 16.79 5.16
C ASP A 1 -4.93 15.84 5.29
N ASN A 2 -5.64 15.53 4.19
CA ASN A 2 -6.82 14.63 4.18
C ASN A 2 -6.43 13.21 3.72
N GLY A 3 -5.20 12.77 4.00
CA GLY A 3 -4.71 11.45 3.63
C GLY A 3 -5.35 10.37 4.52
N SER A 4 -5.93 9.34 3.90
CA SER A 4 -6.34 8.13 4.63
C SER A 4 -5.08 7.42 5.13
N LYS A 5 -4.97 7.23 6.45
CA LYS A 5 -3.85 6.48 7.05
C LYS A 5 -4.13 4.97 6.93
N LEU A 6 -3.22 4.27 6.29
CA LEU A 6 -3.23 2.82 6.16
C LEU A 6 -2.04 2.24 6.95
N VAL A 7 -2.25 1.10 7.60
CA VAL A 7 -1.21 0.38 8.31
C VAL A 7 -0.60 -0.65 7.36
N VAL A 8 0.70 -0.50 7.10
CA VAL A 8 1.49 -1.48 6.35
C VAL A 8 2.32 -2.26 7.36
N ASP A 9 2.28 -3.57 7.27
CA ASP A 9 3.10 -4.49 8.08
C ASP A 9 3.84 -5.48 7.18
N ASP A 10 4.65 -6.37 7.77
CA ASP A 10 5.43 -7.37 7.04
C ASP A 10 4.59 -8.37 6.22
N SER A 11 3.29 -8.45 6.45
CA SER A 11 2.38 -9.28 5.64
C SER A 11 1.85 -8.58 4.40
N THR A 12 2.15 -7.27 4.23
CA THR A 12 1.71 -6.50 3.07
C THR A 12 2.56 -6.81 1.86
N THR A 13 1.94 -7.30 0.78
CA THR A 13 2.62 -7.47 -0.51
C THR A 13 2.58 -6.16 -1.30
N ILE A 14 3.75 -5.69 -1.74
CA ILE A 14 3.88 -4.47 -2.54
C ILE A 14 4.38 -4.86 -3.92
N SER A 15 3.62 -4.44 -4.93
CA SER A 15 3.92 -4.68 -6.34
C SER A 15 3.96 -3.36 -7.10
N ILE A 16 5.08 -3.09 -7.75
CA ILE A 16 5.26 -1.94 -8.64
C ILE A 16 5.37 -2.48 -10.07
N GLU A 17 4.45 -2.07 -10.94
CA GLU A 17 4.41 -2.52 -12.34
C GLU A 17 4.41 -4.07 -12.47
N GLY A 18 3.75 -4.76 -11.53
CA GLY A 18 3.67 -6.23 -11.50
C GLY A 18 4.92 -6.93 -10.97
N LYS A 19 5.91 -6.19 -10.45
CA LYS A 19 7.08 -6.76 -9.78
C LYS A 19 6.99 -6.51 -8.27
N GLU A 20 7.30 -7.53 -7.48
CA GLU A 20 7.46 -7.35 -6.04
C GLU A 20 8.53 -6.28 -5.78
N SER A 21 8.21 -5.32 -4.92
CA SER A 21 9.05 -4.17 -4.62
C SER A 21 8.85 -3.75 -3.17
N LYS A 22 9.67 -2.82 -2.69
CA LYS A 22 9.58 -2.35 -1.31
C LYS A 22 8.77 -1.07 -1.21
N LEU A 23 8.29 -0.77 0.00
CA LEU A 23 7.66 0.51 0.30
C LEU A 23 8.62 1.69 0.01
N GLU A 24 9.92 1.48 0.17
CA GLU A 24 10.97 2.46 -0.08
C GLU A 24 11.09 2.85 -1.57
N ASP A 25 10.70 1.95 -2.49
CA ASP A 25 10.68 2.22 -3.92
C ASP A 25 9.46 3.07 -4.35
N LEU A 26 8.46 3.23 -3.46
CA LEU A 26 7.30 4.05 -3.71
C LEU A 26 7.66 5.53 -3.63
N LYS A 27 7.57 6.23 -4.77
CA LYS A 27 7.72 7.68 -4.80
C LYS A 27 6.45 8.36 -4.31
N GLN A 28 6.62 9.38 -3.46
CA GLN A 28 5.53 10.25 -3.06
C GLN A 28 4.85 10.86 -4.30
N GLY A 29 3.51 10.86 -4.31
CA GLY A 29 2.72 11.31 -5.45
C GLY A 29 2.43 10.23 -6.50
N ALA A 30 2.99 9.02 -6.35
CA ALA A 30 2.60 7.88 -7.17
C ALA A 30 1.13 7.52 -6.93
N LYS A 31 0.40 7.21 -8.01
CA LYS A 31 -0.95 6.65 -7.91
C LYS A 31 -0.83 5.16 -7.60
N VAL A 32 -1.37 4.77 -6.46
CA VAL A 32 -1.37 3.39 -6.00
C VAL A 32 -2.79 2.90 -5.81
N LYS A 33 -3.00 1.61 -6.06
CA LYS A 33 -4.21 0.89 -5.70
C LYS A 33 -3.89 0.03 -4.48
N ALA A 34 -4.37 0.45 -3.33
CA ALA A 34 -4.20 -0.31 -2.09
C ALA A 34 -5.48 -1.10 -1.78
N SER A 35 -5.31 -2.40 -1.58
CA SER A 35 -6.31 -3.28 -0.99
C SER A 35 -6.02 -3.38 0.51
N TYR A 36 -7.02 -3.13 1.34
CA TYR A 36 -6.89 -3.19 2.80
C TYR A 36 -8.10 -3.89 3.41
N GLU A 37 -7.87 -4.49 4.57
CA GLU A 37 -8.91 -5.03 5.44
C GLU A 37 -9.01 -4.17 6.70
N GLU A 38 -10.21 -4.06 7.25
CA GLU A 38 -10.40 -3.37 8.53
C GLU A 38 -10.31 -4.38 9.67
N LYS A 39 -9.28 -4.24 10.52
CA LYS A 39 -9.04 -5.05 11.72
C LYS A 39 -8.88 -4.11 12.91
N ASP A 40 -9.68 -4.31 13.96
CA ASP A 40 -9.65 -3.46 15.16
C ASP A 40 -9.82 -1.95 14.87
N GLY A 41 -10.66 -1.60 13.89
CA GLY A 41 -10.87 -0.21 13.45
C GLY A 41 -9.66 0.41 12.73
N LYS A 42 -8.65 -0.38 12.40
CA LYS A 42 -7.49 0.02 11.60
C LYS A 42 -7.57 -0.61 10.21
N LYS A 43 -7.24 0.18 9.20
CA LYS A 43 -7.14 -0.30 7.82
C LYS A 43 -5.76 -0.90 7.60
N VAL A 44 -5.67 -2.23 7.69
CA VAL A 44 -4.45 -3.01 7.48
C VAL A 44 -4.34 -3.36 6.01
N VAL A 45 -3.25 -2.95 5.36
CA VAL A 45 -3.06 -3.19 3.93
C VAL A 45 -2.70 -4.64 3.70
N THR A 46 -3.31 -5.25 2.69
CA THR A 46 -2.98 -6.61 2.26
C THR A 46 -2.20 -6.60 0.95
N SER A 47 -2.47 -5.63 0.08
CA SER A 47 -1.74 -5.49 -1.19
C SER A 47 -1.69 -4.04 -1.66
N ILE A 48 -0.53 -3.61 -2.16
CA ILE A 48 -0.35 -2.33 -2.83
C ILE A 48 0.10 -2.60 -4.26
N ASP A 49 -0.67 -2.11 -5.23
CA ASP A 49 -0.34 -2.21 -6.65
C ASP A 49 -0.13 -0.81 -7.24
N VAL A 50 1.04 -0.57 -7.80
CA VAL A 50 1.39 0.72 -8.42
C VAL A 50 1.39 0.56 -9.92
N LYS A 51 0.53 1.34 -10.58
CA LYS A 51 0.43 1.41 -12.04
C LYS A 51 0.88 2.78 -12.50
N LYS A 52 1.73 2.79 -13.52
CA LYS A 52 2.24 3.99 -14.16
C LYS A 52 1.21 4.62 -15.09
#